data_AF-A0A9N8HXG0-F1
#
_entry.id   AF-A0A9N8HXG0-F1
#
_cell.length_a   1.000
_cell.length_b   1.000
_cell.length_c   1.000
_cell.angle_alpha   90.00
_cell.angle_beta   90.00
_cell.angle_gamma   90.00
#
_symmetry.space_group_name_H-M   'P 1'
#
loop_
_entity.id
_entity.type
_entity.pdbx_description
1 polymer ?
#
loop_
_entity_poly.entity_id
_entity_poly.type
_entity_poly.pdbx_seq_one_letter_code
_entity_poly.pdbx_strand_id
1 'polypeptide(L)'
;MAKKKTKTSAKRPTVDGLTWAESQARALLKDDIISGRVTPAMKPKAVHESRQEFLKWELSLFRSNLYTLRDSIARDYHRMAKDVMLFGIDMAVLKERRDKDPPKSLPWHRSAAKQLLEKDIDDGIHLQILPNGKKIKPESIYKSRREYQEYELTVFRNHIYQEVKRREKRESNLRFEKKKLRVARPVIATDQAIDLVERGGVVNDGDERKRLAKKIEGEKLNEGIETLLRDQDNSTISTNSAISTNSHTSKASKTLARKREAAAKKKKKAIL
;
A
#
# COMPACT_ATOMS: atom_id res chain seq x y z
N MET A 1 15.12 24.29 42.29
CA MET A 1 15.44 23.12 41.43
C MET A 1 14.39 22.03 41.61
N ALA A 2 13.53 21.78 40.62
CA ALA A 2 12.45 20.80 40.71
C ALA A 2 12.97 19.37 40.45
N LYS A 3 12.90 18.49 41.45
CA LYS A 3 13.25 17.07 41.32
C LYS A 3 12.23 16.37 40.42
N LYS A 4 12.64 15.95 39.21
CA LYS A 4 11.82 15.11 38.32
C LYS A 4 11.59 13.76 39.01
N LYS A 5 10.34 13.49 39.43
CA LYS A 5 9.94 12.16 39.93
C LYS A 5 10.06 11.17 38.77
N THR A 6 11.00 10.25 38.86
CA THR A 6 11.08 9.09 37.96
C THR A 6 9.87 8.19 38.25
N LYS A 7 8.99 8.01 37.28
CA LYS A 7 7.88 7.04 37.38
C LYS A 7 8.49 5.64 37.35
N THR A 8 8.54 4.98 38.50
CA THR A 8 8.84 3.55 38.58
C THR A 8 7.77 2.80 37.81
N SER A 9 8.11 2.22 36.66
CA SER A 9 7.16 1.44 35.87
C SER A 9 6.77 0.18 36.66
N ALA A 10 5.52 0.08 37.08
CA ALA A 10 4.99 -1.14 37.68
C ALA A 10 5.28 -2.33 36.75
N LYS A 11 5.83 -3.42 37.31
CA LYS A 11 6.05 -4.66 36.56
C LYS A 11 4.71 -5.15 36.03
N ARG A 12 4.64 -5.47 34.74
CA ARG A 12 3.42 -6.00 34.12
C ARG A 12 3.13 -7.39 34.71
N PRO A 13 1.85 -7.74 34.92
CA PRO A 13 1.48 -9.08 35.36
C PRO A 13 1.91 -10.11 34.31
N THR A 14 2.61 -11.15 34.77
CA THR A 14 3.03 -12.29 33.97
C THR A 14 2.34 -13.55 34.49
N VAL A 15 1.91 -14.41 33.57
CA VAL A 15 1.34 -15.73 33.87
C VAL A 15 2.27 -16.74 33.23
N ASP A 16 2.77 -17.72 34.01
CA ASP A 16 3.75 -18.71 33.55
C ASP A 16 5.04 -18.08 32.97
N GLY A 17 5.44 -16.91 33.48
CA GLY A 17 6.59 -16.16 32.96
C GLY A 17 6.36 -15.45 31.61
N LEU A 18 5.17 -15.57 31.03
CA LEU A 18 4.80 -14.94 29.76
C LEU A 18 4.00 -13.66 29.98
N THR A 19 4.24 -12.67 29.12
CA THR A 19 3.43 -11.45 29.09
C THR A 19 2.14 -11.67 28.28
N TRP A 20 1.09 -10.88 28.52
CA TRP A 20 -0.15 -10.95 27.72
C TRP A 20 0.11 -10.80 26.22
N ALA A 21 1.10 -10.00 25.83
CA ALA A 21 1.41 -9.75 24.42
C ALA A 21 1.88 -11.02 23.70
N GLU A 22 2.54 -11.93 24.43
CA GLU A 22 3.17 -13.16 23.95
C GLU A 22 2.33 -14.41 24.25
N SER A 23 1.19 -14.24 24.95
CA SER A 23 0.37 -15.36 25.38
C SER A 23 -0.44 -15.97 24.24
N GLN A 24 -0.65 -17.29 24.31
CA GLN A 24 -1.56 -18.01 23.41
C GLN A 24 -2.99 -17.49 23.52
N ALA A 25 -3.42 -17.11 24.74
CA ALA A 25 -4.73 -16.52 25.00
C ALA A 25 -4.99 -15.28 24.13
N ARG A 26 -4.02 -14.37 24.00
CA ARG A 26 -4.18 -13.19 23.14
C ARG A 26 -4.30 -13.56 21.66
N ALA A 27 -3.53 -14.54 21.20
CA ALA A 27 -3.58 -15.00 19.82
C ALA A 27 -4.95 -15.61 19.48
N LEU A 28 -5.45 -16.51 20.34
CA LEU A 28 -6.78 -17.13 20.19
C LEU A 28 -7.90 -16.09 20.26
N LEU A 29 -7.81 -15.13 21.20
CA LEU A 29 -8.82 -14.08 21.30
C LEU A 29 -8.84 -13.17 20.07
N LYS A 30 -7.67 -12.89 19.48
CA LYS A 30 -7.59 -12.13 18.24
C LYS A 30 -8.27 -12.87 17.10
N ASP A 31 -8.02 -14.17 16.98
CA ASP A 31 -8.65 -15.04 15.98
C ASP A 31 -10.17 -15.12 16.18
N ASP A 32 -10.64 -15.23 17.42
CA ASP A 32 -12.07 -15.25 17.74
C ASP A 32 -12.79 -13.94 17.43
N ILE A 33 -12.12 -12.80 17.58
CA ILE A 33 -12.68 -11.50 17.18
C ILE A 33 -12.74 -11.39 15.65
N ILE A 34 -11.69 -11.82 14.94
CA ILE A 34 -11.62 -11.74 13.47
C ILE A 34 -12.62 -12.70 12.81
N SER A 35 -12.77 -13.91 13.36
CA SER A 35 -13.73 -14.93 12.88
C SER A 35 -15.18 -14.64 13.28
N GLY A 36 -15.44 -13.59 14.07
CA GLY A 36 -16.78 -13.22 14.51
C GLY A 36 -17.35 -14.07 15.66
N ARG A 37 -16.60 -15.07 16.16
CA ARG A 37 -17.00 -15.86 17.35
C ARG A 37 -17.19 -14.98 18.58
N VAL A 38 -16.33 -13.96 18.75
CA VAL A 38 -16.48 -12.94 19.79
C VAL A 38 -17.05 -11.67 19.18
N THR A 39 -18.36 -11.48 19.33
CA THR A 39 -19.03 -10.27 18.84
C THR A 39 -18.75 -9.07 19.77
N PRO A 40 -18.83 -7.82 19.27
CA PRO A 40 -18.64 -6.62 20.10
C PRO A 40 -19.61 -6.52 21.29
N ALA A 41 -20.81 -7.09 21.15
CA ALA A 41 -21.86 -7.08 22.16
C ALA A 41 -21.63 -8.07 23.32
N MET A 42 -20.76 -9.08 23.14
CA MET A 42 -20.47 -10.05 24.19
C MET A 42 -19.80 -9.39 25.40
N LYS A 43 -20.34 -9.70 26.58
CA LYS A 43 -19.79 -9.24 27.87
C LYS A 43 -18.41 -9.86 28.12
N PRO A 44 -17.44 -9.11 28.67
CA PRO A 44 -16.09 -9.64 28.92
C PRO A 44 -16.04 -10.91 29.75
N LYS A 45 -16.94 -11.05 30.74
CA LYS A 45 -17.05 -12.25 31.57
C LYS A 45 -17.41 -13.50 30.75
N ALA A 46 -18.42 -13.41 29.88
CA ALA A 46 -18.81 -14.51 29.02
C ALA A 46 -17.69 -14.91 28.03
N VAL A 47 -16.96 -13.92 27.50
CA VAL A 47 -15.80 -14.19 26.63
C VAL A 47 -14.69 -14.88 27.44
N HIS A 48 -14.42 -14.45 28.67
CA HIS A 48 -13.40 -15.05 29.54
C HIS A 48 -13.71 -16.50 29.91
N GLU A 49 -14.98 -16.82 30.16
CA GLU A 49 -15.44 -18.17 30.49
C GLU A 49 -15.53 -19.11 29.26
N SER A 50 -15.43 -18.57 28.04
CA SER A 50 -15.62 -19.35 26.81
C SER A 50 -14.48 -20.34 26.50
N ARG A 51 -13.27 -20.09 27.01
CA ARG A 51 -12.09 -20.94 26.77
C ARG A 51 -11.22 -21.06 28.02
N GLN A 52 -10.64 -22.24 28.25
CA GLN A 52 -9.81 -22.50 29.44
C GLN A 52 -8.51 -21.67 29.44
N GLU A 53 -7.97 -21.33 28.27
CA GLU A 53 -6.76 -20.52 28.14
C GLU A 53 -6.97 -19.09 28.64
N PHE A 54 -8.20 -18.58 28.59
CA PHE A 54 -8.54 -17.25 29.08
C PHE A 54 -8.64 -17.22 30.60
N LEU A 55 -9.13 -18.30 31.22
CA LEU A 55 -9.28 -18.44 32.68
C LEU A 55 -7.95 -18.29 33.44
N LYS A 56 -6.81 -18.55 32.79
CA LYS A 56 -5.47 -18.33 33.36
C LYS A 56 -5.17 -16.86 33.68
N TRP A 57 -5.90 -15.94 33.07
CA TRP A 57 -5.73 -14.50 33.25
C TRP A 57 -6.80 -13.95 34.18
N GLU A 58 -6.42 -13.05 35.09
CA GLU A 58 -7.37 -12.38 35.97
C GLU A 58 -8.41 -11.59 35.15
N LEU A 59 -9.69 -11.74 35.49
CA LEU A 59 -10.82 -11.16 34.74
C LEU A 59 -10.70 -9.63 34.58
N SER A 60 -10.21 -8.93 35.60
CA SER A 60 -10.01 -7.47 35.58
C SER A 60 -9.03 -7.05 34.48
N LEU A 61 -7.89 -7.76 34.39
CA LEU A 61 -6.87 -7.54 33.36
C LEU A 61 -7.37 -7.97 31.99
N PHE A 62 -8.03 -9.13 31.91
CA PHE A 62 -8.61 -9.65 30.67
C PHE A 62 -9.60 -8.68 30.04
N ARG A 63 -10.46 -8.05 30.85
CA ARG A 63 -11.42 -7.04 30.39
C ARG A 63 -10.72 -5.87 29.69
N SER A 64 -9.71 -5.28 30.33
CA SER A 64 -8.94 -4.16 29.75
C SER A 64 -8.21 -4.57 28.46
N ASN A 65 -7.66 -5.79 28.46
CA ASN A 65 -6.98 -6.38 27.32
C ASN A 65 -7.93 -6.64 26.14
N LEU A 66 -9.15 -7.12 26.40
CA LEU A 66 -10.18 -7.37 25.39
C LEU A 66 -10.57 -6.07 24.66
N TYR A 67 -10.83 -4.98 25.41
CA TYR A 67 -11.15 -3.69 24.79
C TYR A 67 -9.99 -3.15 23.96
N THR A 68 -8.78 -3.16 24.54
CA THR A 68 -7.57 -2.70 23.82
C THR A 68 -7.35 -3.50 22.54
N LEU A 69 -7.61 -4.81 22.57
CA LEU A 69 -7.48 -5.68 21.41
C LEU A 69 -8.53 -5.35 20.35
N ARG A 70 -9.82 -5.20 20.74
CA ARG A 70 -10.89 -4.76 19.83
C ARG A 70 -10.57 -3.42 19.17
N ASP A 71 -10.12 -2.43 19.94
CA ASP A 71 -9.74 -1.12 19.42
C ASP A 71 -8.53 -1.19 18.49
N SER A 72 -7.56 -2.05 18.79
CA SER A 72 -6.41 -2.25 17.90
C SER A 72 -6.84 -2.87 16.56
N ILE A 73 -7.71 -3.88 16.60
CA ILE A 73 -8.24 -4.53 15.41
C ILE A 73 -9.08 -3.55 14.59
N ALA A 74 -9.95 -2.77 15.23
CA ALA A 74 -10.76 -1.75 14.56
C ALA A 74 -9.88 -0.69 13.86
N ARG A 75 -8.81 -0.23 14.52
CA ARG A 75 -7.83 0.69 13.91
C ARG A 75 -7.10 0.06 12.72
N ASP A 76 -6.73 -1.21 12.81
CA ASP A 76 -6.08 -1.94 11.72
C ASP A 76 -7.03 -2.08 10.52
N TYR A 77 -8.29 -2.42 10.74
CA TYR A 77 -9.32 -2.45 9.68
C TYR A 77 -9.53 -1.09 9.03
N HIS A 78 -9.64 -0.02 9.82
CA HIS A 78 -9.79 1.33 9.30
C HIS A 78 -8.59 1.74 8.44
N ARG A 79 -7.37 1.42 8.89
CA ARG A 79 -6.15 1.65 8.11
C ARG A 79 -6.17 0.87 6.81
N MET A 80 -6.51 -0.42 6.85
CA MET A 80 -6.59 -1.26 5.66
C MET A 80 -7.63 -0.73 4.66
N ALA A 81 -8.81 -0.32 5.13
CA ALA A 81 -9.84 0.27 4.26
C ALA A 81 -9.34 1.57 3.60
N LYS A 82 -8.65 2.43 4.36
CA LYS A 82 -8.02 3.64 3.83
C LYS A 82 -6.94 3.32 2.79
N ASP A 83 -6.09 2.34 3.06
CA ASP A 83 -5.02 1.93 2.13
C ASP A 83 -5.61 1.38 0.82
N VAL A 84 -6.69 0.59 0.88
CA VAL A 84 -7.41 0.09 -0.31
C VAL A 84 -8.00 1.25 -1.12
N MET A 85 -8.62 2.24 -0.45
CA MET A 85 -9.16 3.43 -1.14
C MET A 85 -8.05 4.22 -1.82
N LEU A 86 -6.96 4.53 -1.11
CA LEU A 86 -5.83 5.29 -1.66
C LEU A 86 -5.19 4.56 -2.84
N PHE A 87 -5.03 3.24 -2.74
CA PHE A 87 -4.54 2.41 -3.85
C PHE A 87 -5.45 2.53 -5.09
N GLY A 88 -6.78 2.53 -4.90
CA GLY A 88 -7.74 2.73 -5.99
C GLY A 88 -7.57 4.09 -6.68
N ILE A 89 -7.39 5.16 -5.89
CA ILE A 89 -7.15 6.52 -6.40
C ILE A 89 -5.83 6.57 -7.17
N ASP A 90 -4.74 6.07 -6.59
CA ASP A 90 -3.42 6.05 -7.23
C ASP A 90 -3.46 5.28 -8.55
N MET A 91 -4.17 4.15 -8.60
CA MET A 91 -4.34 3.37 -9.81
C MET A 91 -5.14 4.12 -10.89
N ALA A 92 -6.18 4.86 -10.50
CA ALA A 92 -6.95 5.71 -11.42
C ALA A 92 -6.08 6.84 -12.00
N VAL A 93 -5.31 7.53 -11.15
CA VAL A 93 -4.37 8.59 -11.56
C VAL A 93 -3.30 8.04 -12.51
N LEU A 94 -2.73 6.87 -12.19
CA LEU A 94 -1.74 6.22 -13.05
C LEU A 94 -2.33 5.79 -14.40
N LYS A 95 -3.59 5.35 -14.43
CA LYS A 95 -4.29 5.00 -15.66
C LYS A 95 -4.50 6.24 -16.52
N GLU A 96 -5.09 7.29 -15.96
CA GLU A 96 -5.32 8.56 -16.68
C GLU A 96 -4.02 9.14 -17.25
N ARG A 97 -2.93 9.11 -16.46
CA ARG A 97 -1.62 9.57 -16.92
C ARG A 97 -1.08 8.76 -18.09
N ARG A 98 -1.25 7.43 -18.06
CA ARG A 98 -0.80 6.54 -19.16
C ARG A 98 -1.65 6.68 -20.41
N ASP A 99 -2.94 6.96 -20.25
CA ASP A 99 -3.85 7.19 -21.37
C ASP A 99 -3.53 8.53 -22.08
N LYS A 100 -3.12 9.55 -21.31
CA LYS A 100 -2.69 10.86 -21.85
C LYS A 100 -1.32 10.80 -22.52
N ASP A 101 -0.34 10.21 -21.82
CA ASP A 101 1.05 10.12 -22.28
C ASP A 101 1.47 8.64 -22.33
N PRO A 102 1.10 7.90 -23.39
CA PRO A 102 1.49 6.51 -23.51
C PRO A 102 3.03 6.42 -23.52
N PRO A 103 3.61 5.44 -22.80
CA PRO A 103 5.05 5.30 -22.76
C PRO A 103 5.59 5.10 -24.18
N LYS A 104 6.57 5.93 -24.56
CA LYS A 104 7.15 5.95 -25.91
C LYS A 104 7.79 4.62 -26.31
N SER A 105 8.23 3.82 -25.34
CA SER A 105 8.80 2.49 -25.54
C SER A 105 8.18 1.48 -24.59
N LEU A 106 8.14 0.22 -25.02
CA LEU A 106 7.72 -0.88 -24.17
C LEU A 106 8.62 -0.94 -22.93
N PRO A 107 8.06 -0.99 -21.71
CA PRO A 107 8.88 -1.15 -20.51
C PRO A 107 9.72 -2.43 -20.58
N TRP A 108 11.01 -2.34 -20.21
CA TRP A 108 11.97 -3.46 -20.26
C TRP A 108 11.41 -4.77 -19.65
N HIS A 109 10.67 -4.68 -18.55
CA HIS A 109 10.15 -5.87 -17.86
C HIS A 109 9.11 -6.67 -18.66
N ARG A 110 8.51 -6.09 -19.71
CA ARG A 110 7.55 -6.74 -20.62
C ARG A 110 8.14 -7.06 -21.99
N SER A 111 9.41 -6.74 -22.22
CA SER A 111 10.03 -6.86 -23.52
C SER A 111 10.54 -8.26 -23.80
N ALA A 112 10.64 -8.60 -25.08
CA ALA A 112 11.31 -9.82 -25.52
C ALA A 112 12.81 -9.79 -25.12
N ALA A 113 13.43 -8.60 -25.14
CA ALA A 113 14.80 -8.39 -24.73
C ALA A 113 15.09 -8.89 -23.31
N LYS A 114 14.19 -8.68 -22.35
CA LYS A 114 14.39 -9.22 -20.99
C LYS A 114 14.41 -10.75 -20.98
N GLN A 115 13.45 -11.38 -21.66
CA GLN A 115 13.34 -12.85 -21.66
C GLN A 115 14.56 -13.49 -22.33
N LEU A 116 15.04 -12.91 -23.43
CA LEU A 116 16.25 -13.35 -24.11
C LEU A 116 17.49 -13.13 -23.24
N LEU A 117 17.59 -11.99 -22.54
CA LEU A 117 18.71 -11.74 -21.64
C LEU A 117 18.75 -12.73 -20.47
N GLU A 118 17.60 -13.07 -19.89
CA GLU A 118 17.53 -14.08 -18.84
C GLU A 118 18.06 -15.44 -19.34
N LYS A 119 17.71 -15.85 -20.57
CA LYS A 119 18.26 -17.05 -21.22
C LYS A 119 19.77 -16.94 -21.46
N ASP A 120 20.25 -15.84 -22.04
CA ASP A 120 21.68 -15.63 -22.30
C ASP A 120 22.52 -15.63 -21.00
N ILE A 121 21.93 -15.19 -19.89
CA ILE A 121 22.56 -15.27 -18.56
C ILE A 121 22.55 -16.70 -18.03
N ASP A 122 21.44 -17.42 -18.16
CA ASP A 122 21.32 -18.83 -17.77
C ASP A 122 22.27 -19.73 -18.58
N ASP A 123 22.47 -19.42 -19.87
CA ASP A 123 23.44 -20.07 -20.77
C ASP A 123 24.90 -19.69 -20.47
N GLY A 124 25.13 -18.78 -19.51
CA GLY A 124 26.48 -18.34 -19.11
C GLY A 124 27.20 -17.50 -20.16
N ILE A 125 26.51 -16.94 -21.16
CA ILE A 125 27.13 -16.15 -22.24
C ILE A 125 27.89 -14.95 -21.68
N HIS A 126 27.34 -14.32 -20.65
CA HIS A 126 27.97 -13.19 -19.96
C HIS A 126 29.29 -13.53 -19.24
N LEU A 127 29.56 -14.83 -18.99
CA LEU A 127 30.79 -15.31 -18.36
C LEU A 127 31.83 -15.81 -19.38
N GLN A 128 31.44 -15.97 -20.65
CA GLN A 128 32.34 -16.47 -21.68
C GLN A 128 33.58 -15.59 -21.81
N ILE A 129 34.72 -16.25 -22.00
CA ILE A 129 36.03 -15.64 -22.15
C ILE A 129 36.39 -15.71 -23.63
N LEU A 130 36.70 -14.58 -24.24
CA LEU A 130 37.16 -14.48 -25.62
C LEU A 130 38.58 -15.07 -25.75
N PRO A 131 39.05 -15.40 -26.97
CA PRO A 131 40.40 -15.96 -27.19
C PRO A 131 41.54 -15.10 -26.64
N ASN A 132 41.30 -13.81 -26.44
CA ASN A 132 42.24 -12.86 -25.85
C ASN A 132 42.25 -12.86 -24.30
N GLY A 133 41.58 -13.82 -23.65
CA GLY A 133 41.49 -13.95 -22.20
C GLY A 133 40.54 -12.94 -21.52
N LYS A 134 39.79 -12.13 -22.27
CA LYS A 134 38.88 -11.12 -21.70
C LYS A 134 37.44 -11.63 -21.67
N LYS A 135 36.71 -11.32 -20.60
CA LYS A 135 35.26 -11.57 -20.52
C LYS A 135 34.51 -10.81 -21.62
N ILE A 136 33.45 -11.40 -22.15
CA ILE A 136 32.58 -10.73 -23.12
C ILE A 136 32.04 -9.43 -22.51
N LYS A 137 32.19 -8.33 -23.24
CA LYS A 137 31.64 -7.04 -22.83
C LYS A 137 30.14 -7.01 -23.09
N PRO A 138 29.34 -6.36 -22.22
CA PRO A 138 27.91 -6.14 -22.46
C PRO A 138 27.56 -5.54 -23.83
N GLU A 139 28.44 -4.72 -24.41
CA GLU A 139 28.28 -4.15 -25.75
C GLU A 139 28.21 -5.22 -26.84
N SER A 140 29.01 -6.27 -26.71
CA SER A 140 29.04 -7.37 -27.68
C SER A 140 27.75 -8.18 -27.60
N ILE A 141 27.24 -8.41 -26.38
CA ILE A 141 25.94 -9.06 -26.16
C ILE A 141 24.82 -8.19 -26.73
N TYR A 142 24.86 -6.88 -26.51
CA TYR A 142 23.86 -5.95 -27.06
C TYR A 142 23.78 -5.99 -28.59
N LYS A 143 24.93 -6.10 -29.27
CA LYS A 143 24.98 -6.14 -30.74
C LYS A 143 24.56 -7.49 -31.34
N SER A 144 24.49 -8.56 -30.54
CA SER A 144 24.25 -9.91 -31.07
C SER A 144 22.78 -10.14 -31.47
N ARG A 145 21.82 -9.47 -30.82
CA ARG A 145 20.39 -9.62 -31.08
C ARG A 145 19.73 -8.26 -31.36
N ARG A 146 18.72 -8.24 -32.23
CA ARG A 146 18.03 -7.00 -32.63
C ARG A 146 17.11 -6.50 -31.52
N GLU A 147 16.49 -7.41 -30.77
CA GLU A 147 15.56 -7.11 -29.68
C GLU A 147 16.24 -6.30 -28.57
N TYR A 148 17.53 -6.53 -28.34
CA TYR A 148 18.31 -5.74 -27.38
C TYR A 148 18.46 -4.29 -27.81
N GLN A 149 18.55 -4.06 -29.12
CA GLN A 149 18.79 -2.73 -29.71
C GLN A 149 17.57 -1.82 -29.68
N GLU A 150 16.39 -2.34 -29.32
CA GLU A 150 15.20 -1.53 -29.04
C GLU A 150 15.39 -0.61 -27.81
N TYR A 151 16.36 -0.95 -26.95
CA TYR A 151 16.69 -0.21 -25.74
C TYR A 151 18.02 0.50 -25.89
N GLU A 152 18.20 1.61 -25.19
CA GLU A 152 19.50 2.27 -25.14
C GLU A 152 20.54 1.33 -24.50
N LEU A 153 21.75 1.30 -25.06
CA LEU A 153 22.86 0.47 -24.58
C LEU A 153 23.14 0.64 -23.08
N THR A 154 23.00 1.86 -22.54
CA THR A 154 23.18 2.16 -21.12
C THR A 154 22.13 1.44 -20.25
N VAL A 155 20.86 1.45 -20.67
CA VAL A 155 19.74 0.76 -20.02
C VAL A 155 19.96 -0.75 -20.07
N PHE A 156 20.34 -1.29 -21.23
CA PHE A 156 20.62 -2.72 -21.40
C PHE A 156 21.77 -3.19 -20.47
N ARG A 157 22.90 -2.46 -20.44
CA ARG A 157 24.03 -2.75 -19.55
C ARG A 157 23.60 -2.81 -18.08
N ASN A 158 22.80 -1.84 -17.65
CA ASN A 158 22.30 -1.80 -16.27
C ASN A 158 21.45 -3.03 -15.95
N HIS A 159 20.62 -3.49 -16.88
CA HIS A 159 19.82 -4.69 -16.70
C HIS A 159 20.66 -5.97 -16.63
N ILE A 160 21.74 -6.08 -17.39
CA ILE A 160 22.71 -7.19 -17.23
C ILE A 160 23.24 -7.23 -15.80
N TYR A 161 23.75 -6.11 -15.28
CA TYR A 161 24.32 -6.07 -13.94
C TYR A 161 23.28 -6.33 -12.84
N GLN A 162 22.07 -5.79 -12.99
CA GLN A 162 20.98 -6.06 -12.07
C GLN A 162 20.60 -7.54 -12.05
N GLU A 163 20.54 -8.17 -13.21
CA GLU A 163 20.16 -9.57 -13.35
C GLU A 163 21.22 -10.50 -12.76
N VAL A 164 22.50 -10.29 -13.05
CA VAL A 164 23.62 -11.03 -12.43
C VAL A 164 23.57 -10.89 -10.91
N LYS A 165 23.46 -9.66 -10.39
CA LYS A 165 23.36 -9.41 -8.95
C LYS A 165 22.11 -10.05 -8.33
N ARG A 166 21.00 -10.09 -9.08
CA ARG A 166 19.75 -10.73 -8.64
C ARG A 166 19.92 -12.25 -8.53
N ARG A 167 20.67 -12.88 -9.43
CA ARG A 167 21.00 -14.31 -9.41
C ARG A 167 21.93 -14.65 -8.26
N GLU A 168 23.04 -13.92 -8.08
CA GLU A 168 23.95 -14.07 -6.94
C GLU A 168 23.22 -13.95 -5.59
N LYS A 169 22.30 -12.97 -5.47
CA LYS A 169 21.49 -12.79 -4.25
C LYS A 169 20.48 -13.93 -4.03
N ARG A 170 19.97 -14.54 -5.10
CA ARG A 170 19.07 -15.69 -5.02
C ARG A 170 19.84 -16.94 -4.62
N GLU A 171 20.97 -17.20 -5.27
CA GLU A 171 21.86 -18.35 -5.02
C GLU A 171 22.45 -18.32 -3.62
N SER A 172 22.91 -17.15 -3.16
CA SER A 172 23.38 -17.00 -1.79
C SER A 172 22.30 -17.36 -0.76
N ASN A 173 21.01 -17.35 -1.12
CA ASN A 173 19.87 -17.83 -0.32
C ASN A 173 19.74 -17.24 1.09
N LEU A 174 20.64 -16.36 1.54
CA LEU A 174 20.76 -15.86 2.91
C LEU A 174 19.49 -15.16 3.40
N ARG A 175 18.76 -14.51 2.48
CA ARG A 175 17.49 -13.86 2.81
C ARG A 175 16.34 -14.87 2.94
N PHE A 176 16.33 -15.91 2.10
CA PHE A 176 15.30 -16.93 2.11
C PHE A 176 15.48 -17.89 3.27
N GLU A 177 16.71 -18.27 3.62
CA GLU A 177 16.97 -19.09 4.80
C GLU A 177 16.56 -18.37 6.09
N LYS A 178 16.92 -17.09 6.23
CA LYS A 178 16.45 -16.24 7.33
C LYS A 178 14.92 -16.12 7.36
N LYS A 179 14.25 -16.12 6.21
CA LYS A 179 12.78 -16.08 6.13
C LYS A 179 12.15 -17.45 6.44
N LYS A 180 12.74 -18.56 5.98
CA LYS A 180 12.33 -19.93 6.32
C LYS A 180 12.39 -20.14 7.83
N LEU A 181 13.45 -19.67 8.51
CA LEU A 181 13.53 -19.70 9.97
C LEU A 181 12.41 -18.90 10.66
N ARG A 182 11.91 -17.82 10.05
CA ARG A 182 10.77 -17.05 10.59
C ARG A 182 9.43 -17.73 10.35
N VAL A 183 9.28 -18.45 9.22
CA VAL A 183 8.06 -19.17 8.84
C VAL A 183 7.98 -20.55 9.52
N ALA A 184 9.12 -21.16 9.85
CA ALA A 184 9.20 -22.41 10.60
C ALA A 184 8.83 -22.24 12.09
N ARG A 185 8.56 -21.01 12.56
CA ARG A 185 7.74 -20.84 13.76
C ARG A 185 6.37 -21.40 13.43
N PRO A 186 5.88 -22.43 14.15
CA PRO A 186 4.60 -23.05 13.84
C PRO A 186 3.52 -21.97 13.86
N VAL A 187 3.03 -21.63 12.66
CA VAL A 187 1.73 -21.01 12.50
C VAL A 187 0.78 -22.12 12.88
N ILE A 188 0.14 -21.99 14.05
CA ILE A 188 -0.92 -22.88 14.49
C ILE A 188 -1.87 -23.05 13.31
N ALA A 189 -1.99 -24.28 12.81
CA ALA A 189 -2.44 -24.62 11.46
C ALA A 189 -3.81 -24.01 11.13
N THR A 190 -3.83 -23.12 10.15
CA THR A 190 -5.04 -22.47 9.60
C THR A 190 -5.88 -23.41 8.73
N ASP A 191 -5.38 -24.60 8.39
CA ASP A 191 -6.10 -25.54 7.53
C ASP A 191 -7.33 -26.16 8.22
N GLN A 192 -7.38 -26.15 9.56
CA GLN A 192 -8.60 -26.50 10.31
C GLN A 192 -9.66 -25.38 10.28
N ALA A 193 -9.31 -24.16 9.88
CA ALA A 193 -10.25 -23.03 9.85
C ALA A 193 -11.04 -22.94 8.54
N ILE A 194 -10.50 -23.41 7.42
CA ILE A 194 -11.18 -23.37 6.11
C ILE A 194 -12.26 -24.46 6.02
N ASP A 195 -11.97 -25.66 6.54
CA ASP A 195 -12.90 -26.81 6.56
C ASP A 195 -14.10 -26.59 7.51
N LEU A 196 -14.01 -25.60 8.42
CA LEU A 196 -15.10 -25.16 9.31
C LEU A 196 -16.00 -24.09 8.67
N VAL A 197 -15.50 -23.33 7.69
CA VAL A 197 -16.30 -22.33 6.96
C VAL A 197 -17.18 -23.01 5.90
N GLU A 198 -16.71 -24.08 5.27
CA GLU A 198 -17.51 -24.82 4.28
C GLU A 198 -18.60 -25.72 4.89
N ARG A 199 -18.48 -26.10 6.18
CA ARG A 199 -19.50 -26.89 6.91
C ARG A 199 -20.51 -26.04 7.68
N GLY A 200 -20.31 -24.73 7.77
CA GLY A 200 -21.12 -23.80 8.55
C GLY A 200 -22.11 -23.00 7.72
N GLY A 201 -23.20 -23.66 7.29
CA GLY A 201 -24.54 -23.07 7.14
C GLY A 201 -24.69 -21.74 6.40
N VAL A 202 -25.21 -21.81 5.18
CA VAL A 202 -25.97 -20.73 4.53
C VAL A 202 -27.16 -20.36 5.44
N VAL A 203 -26.99 -19.33 6.28
CA VAL A 203 -28.12 -18.70 6.96
C VAL A 203 -28.70 -17.66 5.99
N ASN A 204 -29.94 -17.88 5.61
CA ASN A 204 -30.74 -17.01 4.74
C ASN A 204 -30.90 -15.62 5.38
N ASP A 205 -30.03 -14.69 4.99
CA ASP A 205 -29.98 -13.31 5.45
C ASP A 205 -31.03 -12.40 4.78
N GLY A 206 -32.28 -12.85 4.79
CA GLY A 206 -33.43 -12.05 4.32
C GLY A 206 -33.73 -10.85 5.22
N ASP A 207 -33.44 -10.97 6.51
CA ASP A 207 -33.80 -9.96 7.51
C ASP A 207 -32.68 -8.95 7.81
N GLU A 208 -31.40 -9.34 7.71
CA GLU A 208 -30.30 -8.37 7.84
C GLU A 208 -30.21 -7.44 6.62
N ARG A 209 -30.46 -7.95 5.40
CA ARG A 209 -30.52 -7.10 4.20
C ARG A 209 -31.65 -6.07 4.27
N LYS A 210 -32.82 -6.42 4.82
CA LYS A 210 -33.93 -5.49 5.04
C LYS A 210 -33.61 -4.44 6.10
N ARG A 211 -32.88 -4.81 7.17
CA ARG A 211 -32.42 -3.86 8.20
C ARG A 211 -31.36 -2.90 7.66
N LEU A 212 -30.43 -3.36 6.83
CA LEU A 212 -29.43 -2.49 6.21
C LEU A 212 -30.05 -1.55 5.18
N ALA A 213 -30.99 -2.03 4.34
CA ALA A 213 -31.66 -1.20 3.34
C ALA A 213 -32.47 -0.06 4.00
N LYS A 214 -33.19 -0.35 5.09
CA LYS A 214 -33.95 0.67 5.84
C LYS A 214 -33.04 1.69 6.53
N LYS A 215 -31.83 1.29 6.93
CA LYS A 215 -30.84 2.20 7.51
C LYS A 215 -30.23 3.14 6.45
N ILE A 216 -29.95 2.62 5.26
CA ILE A 216 -29.42 3.41 4.14
C ILE A 216 -30.47 4.43 3.64
N GLU A 217 -31.75 4.08 3.60
CA GLU A 217 -32.81 5.06 3.25
C GLU A 217 -32.98 6.17 4.28
N GLY A 218 -32.86 5.85 5.58
CA GLY A 218 -32.89 6.85 6.65
C GLY A 218 -31.71 7.83 6.60
N GLU A 219 -30.51 7.35 6.29
CA GLU A 219 -29.31 8.19 6.17
C GLU A 219 -29.36 9.09 4.92
N LYS A 220 -29.89 8.59 3.79
CA LYS A 220 -30.07 9.42 2.57
C LYS A 220 -31.09 10.55 2.73
N LEU A 221 -32.13 10.36 3.54
CA LEU A 221 -33.09 11.42 3.85
C LEU A 221 -32.46 12.55 4.68
N ASN A 222 -31.55 12.22 5.59
CA ASN A 222 -30.84 13.22 6.39
C ASN A 222 -29.80 14.00 5.56
N GLU A 223 -29.06 13.33 4.67
CA GLU A 223 -28.13 14.02 3.76
C GLU A 223 -28.86 14.96 2.80
N GLY A 224 -30.04 14.57 2.30
CA GLY A 224 -30.89 15.43 1.47
C GLY A 224 -31.32 16.72 2.18
N ILE A 225 -31.71 16.63 3.47
CA ILE A 225 -32.13 17.80 4.27
C ILE A 225 -30.94 18.73 4.55
N GLU A 226 -29.75 18.19 4.85
CA GLU A 226 -28.55 19.02 5.03
C GLU A 226 -28.13 19.72 3.73
N THR A 227 -28.27 19.08 2.57
CA THR A 227 -28.00 19.75 1.28
C THR A 227 -29.00 20.86 0.97
N LEU A 228 -30.29 20.67 1.28
CA LEU A 228 -31.32 21.69 1.01
C LEU A 228 -31.19 22.93 1.90
N LEU A 229 -30.73 22.75 3.15
CA LEU A 229 -30.44 23.86 4.07
C LEU A 229 -29.19 24.64 3.65
N ARG A 230 -28.19 23.97 3.06
CA ARG A 230 -26.94 24.60 2.62
C ARG A 230 -27.09 25.49 1.38
N ASP A 231 -28.08 25.19 0.54
CA ASP A 231 -28.36 25.97 -0.66
C ASP A 231 -29.21 27.23 -0.38
N GLN A 232 -29.96 27.27 0.73
CA GLN A 232 -30.67 28.49 1.16
C GLN A 232 -29.72 29.58 1.68
N ASP A 233 -28.62 29.21 2.35
CA ASP A 233 -27.67 30.17 2.89
C ASP A 233 -26.68 30.74 1.85
N ASN A 234 -26.52 30.08 0.69
CA ASN A 234 -25.68 30.58 -0.40
C ASN A 234 -26.43 31.49 -1.40
N SER A 235 -27.77 31.56 -1.33
CA SER A 235 -28.57 32.43 -2.22
C SER A 235 -28.57 33.91 -1.80
N THR A 236 -28.12 34.26 -0.60
CA THR A 236 -28.14 35.64 -0.08
C THR A 236 -26.80 36.37 -0.16
N ILE A 237 -25.73 35.72 -0.65
CA ILE A 237 -24.37 36.32 -0.75
C ILE A 237 -23.96 36.65 -2.20
N SER A 238 -24.82 36.38 -3.20
CA SER A 238 -24.50 36.63 -4.62
C SER A 238 -25.18 37.87 -5.22
N THR A 239 -24.99 39.05 -4.60
CA THR A 239 -25.28 40.34 -5.29
C THR A 239 -24.29 41.47 -5.03
N ASN A 240 -23.28 41.32 -4.15
CA ASN A 240 -22.35 42.42 -3.85
C ASN A 240 -20.87 42.02 -3.99
N SER A 241 -20.42 41.70 -5.21
CA SER A 241 -18.98 41.75 -5.53
C SER A 241 -18.73 41.92 -7.03
N ALA A 242 -19.24 43.02 -7.58
CA ALA A 242 -18.60 43.67 -8.70
C ALA A 242 -17.78 44.84 -8.13
N ILE A 243 -16.60 45.09 -8.72
CA ILE A 243 -15.62 46.15 -8.39
C ILE A 243 -14.57 45.73 -7.34
N SER A 244 -13.49 45.10 -7.81
CA SER A 244 -12.14 45.61 -7.51
C SER A 244 -11.10 44.89 -8.38
N THR A 245 -10.74 45.54 -9.48
CA THR A 245 -9.49 45.29 -10.20
C THR A 245 -8.31 45.73 -9.34
N ASN A 246 -7.34 44.87 -9.07
CA ASN A 246 -5.94 45.31 -8.92
C ASN A 246 -4.90 44.19 -9.09
N SER A 247 -4.29 44.20 -10.27
CA SER A 247 -2.85 44.13 -10.55
C SER A 247 -1.92 43.44 -9.53
N HIS A 248 -1.55 42.18 -9.80
CA HIS A 248 -0.22 41.66 -9.47
C HIS A 248 0.20 40.54 -10.44
N THR A 249 0.34 40.88 -11.72
CA THR A 249 1.04 40.02 -12.69
C THR A 249 2.54 40.26 -12.59
N SER A 250 3.16 39.37 -11.82
CA SER A 250 4.51 38.82 -11.93
C SER A 250 5.36 39.31 -13.12
N LYS A 251 6.57 39.78 -12.78
CA LYS A 251 7.64 40.29 -13.66
C LYS A 251 8.15 39.29 -14.71
N ALA A 252 7.67 38.05 -14.75
CA ALA A 252 8.13 37.02 -15.69
C ALA A 252 7.59 37.19 -17.13
N SER A 253 6.42 37.82 -17.32
CA SER A 253 5.80 37.95 -18.65
C SER A 253 6.36 39.09 -19.52
N LYS A 254 7.01 40.10 -18.94
CA LYS A 254 7.64 41.22 -19.69
C LYS A 254 8.90 40.81 -20.46
N THR A 255 9.60 39.77 -20.03
CA THR A 255 10.86 39.33 -20.66
C THR A 255 10.64 38.54 -21.94
N LEU A 256 9.51 37.83 -22.06
CA LEU A 256 9.17 37.05 -23.26
C LEU A 256 8.70 37.94 -24.42
N ALA A 257 7.99 39.03 -24.12
CA ALA A 257 7.51 39.98 -25.13
C ALA A 257 8.66 40.74 -25.83
N ARG A 258 9.69 41.18 -25.08
CA ARG A 258 10.87 41.85 -25.67
C ARG A 258 11.72 40.94 -26.56
N LYS A 259 11.79 39.63 -26.29
CA LYS A 259 12.50 38.67 -27.15
C LYS A 259 11.80 38.44 -28.50
N ARG A 260 10.45 38.46 -28.53
CA ARG A 260 9.70 38.28 -29.78
C ARG A 260 9.78 39.50 -30.70
N GLU A 261 9.81 40.71 -30.14
CA GLU A 261 9.93 41.94 -30.94
C GLU A 261 11.33 42.13 -31.57
N ALA A 262 12.39 41.72 -30.87
CA ALA A 262 13.75 41.74 -31.41
C ALA A 262 13.96 40.73 -32.56
N ALA A 263 13.28 39.58 -32.52
CA ALA A 263 13.32 38.59 -33.59
C ALA A 263 12.57 39.06 -34.85
N ALA A 264 11.48 39.82 -34.69
CA ALA A 264 10.73 40.38 -35.81
C ALA A 264 11.50 41.50 -36.55
N LYS A 265 12.25 42.34 -35.81
CA LYS A 265 13.10 43.38 -36.42
C LYS A 265 14.30 42.80 -37.19
N LYS A 266 14.88 41.67 -36.74
CA LYS A 266 15.94 40.97 -37.48
C LYS A 266 15.45 40.36 -38.80
N LYS A 267 14.22 39.84 -38.86
CA LYS A 267 13.64 39.30 -40.10
C LYS A 267 13.35 40.38 -41.15
N LYS A 268 12.89 41.57 -40.74
CA LYS A 268 12.65 42.68 -41.69
C LYS A 268 13.93 43.28 -42.29
N LYS A 269 15.06 43.21 -41.60
CA LYS A 269 16.35 43.71 -42.11
C LYS A 269 17.08 42.73 -43.06
N ALA A 270 16.55 41.52 -43.23
CA ALA A 270 17.12 40.51 -44.14
C ALA A 270 16.35 40.39 -45.48
N ILE A 271 15.32 41.21 -45.67
CA ILE A 271 14.42 41.19 -46.85
C ILE A 271 14.57 42.50 -47.68
N LEU A 272 15.42 43.43 -47.22
CA LEU A 272 15.88 44.62 -47.95
C LEU A 272 17.37 44.47 -48.18
#